data_AF-A0A8S3GFN1-F1
#
_entry.id   AF-A0A8S3GFN1-F1
#
_cell.length_a   1.000
_cell.length_b   1.000
_cell.length_c   1.000
_cell.angle_alpha   90.00
_cell.angle_beta   90.00
_cell.angle_gamma   90.00
#
_symmetry.space_group_name_H-M   'P 1'
#
loop_
_entity.id
_entity.type
_entity.pdbx_description
1 polymer ?
#
loop_
_entity_poly.entity_id
_entity_poly.type
_entity_poly.pdbx_seq_one_letter_code
_entity_poly.pdbx_strand_id
1 'polypeptide(L)'
;MNQLRGPHGLFVDDDQTLYITDFANHRIVEWKAGATHGRVVAGESGLGSRADQLNHPHDVIVDKVRDCFLIADSGNNRVLRWSLRGATSGETIINEGVATFLTMDEQGFLFVTNRLGHEVKRWLPGETPGTVVAGGNGIGSRLNQLN
;
A
#
# COMPACT_ATOMS: atom_id res chain seq x y z
N MET A 1 -9.95 -10.31 16.84
CA MET A 1 -11.00 -10.04 15.83
C MET A 1 -10.93 -11.09 14.72
N ASN A 2 -12.04 -11.64 14.24
CA ASN A 2 -12.06 -12.78 13.30
C ASN A 2 -12.85 -12.50 11.99
N GLN A 3 -13.14 -11.24 11.69
CA GLN A 3 -13.90 -10.84 10.50
C GLN A 3 -13.16 -9.75 9.72
N LEU A 4 -13.15 -9.89 8.40
CA LEU A 4 -12.68 -8.93 7.41
C LEU A 4 -13.86 -8.48 6.55
N ARG A 5 -13.79 -7.27 5.99
CA ARG A 5 -14.81 -6.71 5.11
C ARG A 5 -14.19 -6.32 3.78
N GLY A 6 -14.44 -7.16 2.77
CA GLY A 6 -13.96 -6.97 1.41
C GLY A 6 -12.44 -6.84 1.31
N PRO A 7 -11.63 -7.79 1.80
CA PRO A 7 -10.18 -7.68 1.71
C PRO A 7 -9.71 -7.64 0.25
N HIS A 8 -8.73 -6.79 -0.08
CA HIS A 8 -8.29 -6.56 -1.48
C HIS A 8 -6.84 -6.99 -1.74
N GLY A 9 -5.92 -6.64 -0.85
CA GLY A 9 -4.49 -6.84 -0.99
C GLY A 9 -3.95 -7.67 0.18
N LEU A 10 -2.87 -8.40 -0.08
CA LEU A 10 -2.21 -9.21 0.93
C LEU A 10 -0.70 -9.25 0.70
N PHE A 11 0.04 -9.38 1.79
CA PHE A 11 1.47 -9.65 1.79
C PHE A 11 1.78 -10.75 2.81
N VAL A 12 2.72 -11.63 2.48
CA VAL A 12 3.19 -12.69 3.38
C VAL A 12 4.68 -12.47 3.62
N ASP A 13 5.08 -12.40 4.88
CA ASP A 13 6.50 -12.33 5.25
C ASP A 13 7.14 -13.72 5.40
N ASP A 14 8.44 -13.75 5.75
CA ASP A 14 9.20 -15.01 5.86
C ASP A 14 8.76 -15.84 7.08
N ASP A 15 8.13 -15.20 8.07
CA ASP A 15 7.58 -15.83 9.26
C ASP A 15 6.16 -16.38 9.03
N GLN A 16 5.69 -16.37 7.78
CA GLN A 16 4.32 -16.75 7.39
C GLN A 16 3.25 -15.88 8.07
N THR A 17 3.60 -14.64 8.41
CA THR A 17 2.64 -13.64 8.85
C THR A 17 1.99 -13.00 7.63
N LEU A 18 0.66 -13.06 7.60
CA LEU A 18 -0.16 -12.46 6.55
C LEU A 18 -0.57 -11.05 6.99
N TYR A 19 -0.31 -10.06 6.14
CA TYR A 19 -0.82 -8.70 6.28
C TYR A 19 -1.88 -8.49 5.22
N ILE A 20 -3.06 -8.02 5.64
CA ILE A 20 -4.24 -7.94 4.79
C ILE A 20 -4.74 -6.50 4.80
N THR A 21 -5.04 -5.96 3.62
CA THR A 21 -5.84 -4.73 3.54
C THR A 21 -7.30 -5.08 3.78
N ASP A 22 -7.80 -4.72 4.96
CA ASP A 22 -9.22 -4.86 5.30
C ASP A 22 -9.98 -3.64 4.77
N PHE A 23 -10.05 -3.57 3.44
CA PHE A 23 -10.39 -2.40 2.63
C PHE A 23 -11.62 -1.63 3.12
N ALA A 24 -12.74 -2.31 3.33
CA ALA A 24 -14.00 -1.66 3.73
C ALA A 24 -14.11 -1.40 5.24
N ASN A 25 -13.12 -1.83 6.02
CA ASN A 25 -12.92 -1.41 7.41
C ASN A 25 -11.77 -0.40 7.57
N HIS A 26 -11.13 0.00 6.46
CA HIS A 26 -10.11 1.05 6.40
C HIS A 26 -8.91 0.82 7.33
N ARG A 27 -8.35 -0.39 7.29
CA ARG A 27 -7.25 -0.79 8.18
C ARG A 27 -6.39 -1.88 7.58
N ILE A 28 -5.23 -2.10 8.18
CA ILE A 28 -4.36 -3.25 7.91
C ILE A 28 -4.45 -4.24 9.07
N VAL A 29 -4.62 -5.51 8.74
CA VAL A 29 -4.73 -6.60 9.72
C VAL A 29 -3.55 -7.55 9.55
N GLU A 30 -2.84 -7.81 10.64
CA GLU A 30 -1.85 -8.87 10.77
C GLU A 30 -2.52 -10.17 11.21
N TRP A 31 -2.15 -11.27 10.57
CA TRP A 31 -2.61 -12.62 10.88
C TRP A 31 -1.41 -13.58 10.88
N LYS A 32 -0.98 -13.98 12.08
CA LYS A 32 0.14 -14.92 12.24
C LYS A 32 -0.26 -16.35 11.88
N ALA A 33 0.69 -17.15 11.41
CA ALA A 33 0.47 -18.56 11.16
C ALA A 33 -0.12 -19.27 12.39
N GLY A 34 -1.23 -20.00 12.20
CA GLY A 34 -1.95 -20.70 13.26
C GLY A 34 -2.81 -19.81 14.19
N ALA A 35 -2.83 -18.48 14.00
CA ALA A 35 -3.70 -17.60 14.79
C ALA A 35 -5.18 -17.80 14.42
N THR A 36 -6.06 -17.71 15.42
CA THR A 36 -7.52 -17.77 15.25
C THR A 36 -8.14 -16.38 15.08
N HIS A 37 -7.35 -15.32 15.24
CA HIS A 37 -7.79 -13.94 15.12
C HIS A 37 -6.68 -13.03 14.59
N GLY A 38 -7.07 -12.02 13.83
CA GLY A 38 -6.17 -10.95 13.39
C GLY A 38 -6.01 -9.85 14.44
N ARG A 39 -4.93 -9.07 14.27
CA ARG A 39 -4.60 -7.85 15.03
C ARG A 39 -4.53 -6.67 14.06
N VAL A 40 -5.14 -5.54 14.41
CA VAL A 40 -5.00 -4.32 13.62
C VAL A 40 -3.59 -3.76 13.85
N VAL A 41 -2.90 -3.41 12.77
CA VAL A 41 -1.52 -2.90 12.81
C VAL A 41 -1.35 -1.53 12.16
N ALA A 42 -2.36 -1.06 11.43
CA ALA A 42 -2.45 0.31 10.93
C ALA A 42 -3.93 0.70 10.68
N GLY A 43 -4.25 1.99 10.81
CA GLY A 43 -5.62 2.51 10.59
C GLY A 43 -6.59 2.27 11.74
N GLU A 44 -6.13 2.15 12.98
CA GLU A 44 -6.99 1.96 14.16
C GLU A 44 -8.02 3.09 14.34
N SER A 45 -7.68 4.31 13.90
CA SER A 45 -8.55 5.48 13.93
C SER A 45 -9.61 5.50 12.82
N GLY A 46 -9.72 4.42 12.04
CA GLY A 46 -10.75 4.20 11.03
C GLY A 46 -10.64 5.09 9.79
N LEU A 47 -11.79 5.34 9.18
CA LEU A 47 -11.92 6.13 7.94
C LEU A 47 -11.43 7.57 8.14
N GLY A 48 -10.56 8.03 7.26
CA GLY A 48 -10.20 9.44 7.13
C GLY A 48 -8.89 9.65 6.40
N SER A 49 -8.38 10.89 6.41
CA SER A 49 -7.17 11.31 5.70
C SER A 49 -6.03 11.75 6.61
N ARG A 50 -6.22 11.70 7.93
CA ARG A 50 -5.15 11.94 8.90
C ARG A 50 -4.06 10.88 8.79
N ALA A 51 -2.90 11.14 9.38
CA ALA A 51 -1.75 10.25 9.37
C ALA A 51 -2.03 8.88 10.03
N ASP A 52 -2.94 8.82 10.99
CA ASP A 52 -3.37 7.62 11.72
C ASP A 52 -4.65 6.97 11.15
N GLN A 53 -5.19 7.51 10.07
CA GLN A 53 -6.40 7.05 9.41
C GLN A 53 -6.10 6.54 8.02
N LEU A 54 -6.92 5.61 7.54
CA LEU A 54 -6.88 5.12 6.17
C LEU A 54 -8.23 5.33 5.50
N ASN A 55 -8.26 5.26 4.18
CA ASN A 55 -9.45 5.35 3.37
C ASN A 55 -9.30 4.36 2.22
N HIS A 56 -10.02 3.23 2.34
CA HIS A 56 -10.03 2.18 1.33
C HIS A 56 -8.60 1.73 0.90
N PRO A 57 -7.75 1.27 1.84
CA PRO A 57 -6.42 0.81 1.50
C PRO A 57 -6.53 -0.40 0.60
N HIS A 58 -5.83 -0.37 -0.53
CA HIS A 58 -6.00 -1.37 -1.59
C HIS A 58 -4.87 -2.39 -1.59
N ASP A 59 -3.67 -1.99 -1.20
CA ASP A 59 -2.51 -2.86 -1.12
C ASP A 59 -1.57 -2.50 0.05
N VAL A 60 -0.79 -3.48 0.50
CA VAL A 60 0.21 -3.35 1.55
C VAL A 60 1.41 -4.23 1.25
N ILE A 61 2.62 -3.69 1.39
CA ILE A 61 3.88 -4.46 1.34
C ILE A 61 4.75 -4.13 2.55
N VAL A 62 5.67 -5.03 2.92
CA VAL A 62 6.62 -4.80 4.01
C VAL A 62 8.00 -4.49 3.43
N ASP A 63 8.56 -3.35 3.82
CA ASP A 63 9.98 -3.04 3.64
C ASP A 63 10.73 -3.45 4.91
N LYS A 64 11.34 -4.63 4.87
CA LYS A 64 12.11 -5.20 6.00
C LYS A 64 13.39 -4.42 6.30
N VAL A 65 14.00 -3.78 5.30
CA VAL A 65 15.24 -3.00 5.47
C VAL A 65 14.95 -1.75 6.29
N ARG A 66 13.79 -1.11 6.04
CA ARG A 66 13.34 0.09 6.75
C ARG A 66 12.37 -0.18 7.89
N ASP A 67 12.05 -1.45 8.13
CA ASP A 67 11.19 -1.91 9.23
C ASP A 67 9.82 -1.21 9.24
N CYS A 68 9.16 -1.20 8.08
CA CYS A 68 7.90 -0.49 7.86
C CYS A 68 6.94 -1.19 6.88
N PHE A 69 5.65 -0.89 7.00
CA PHE A 69 4.67 -1.10 5.93
C PHE A 69 4.74 0.05 4.93
N LEU A 70 4.54 -0.28 3.66
CA LEU A 70 4.11 0.66 2.63
C LEU A 70 2.66 0.33 2.28
N ILE A 71 1.77 1.30 2.42
CA ILE A 71 0.32 1.13 2.28
C ILE A 71 -0.18 2.01 1.13
N ALA A 72 -0.84 1.40 0.14
CA ALA A 72 -1.57 2.12 -0.89
C ALA A 72 -2.92 2.56 -0.29
N ASP A 73 -2.96 3.77 0.23
CA ASP A 73 -4.13 4.40 0.82
C ASP A 73 -4.99 5.05 -0.28
N SER A 74 -5.55 4.21 -1.13
CA SER A 74 -6.08 4.59 -2.45
C SER A 74 -7.23 5.58 -2.40
N GLY A 75 -8.10 5.51 -1.39
CA GLY A 75 -9.18 6.48 -1.21
C GLY A 75 -8.67 7.90 -0.88
N ASN A 76 -7.42 8.01 -0.41
CA ASN A 76 -6.74 9.28 -0.16
C ASN A 76 -5.68 9.62 -1.22
N ASN A 77 -5.54 8.81 -2.29
CA ASN A 77 -4.58 9.03 -3.38
C ASN A 77 -3.12 9.19 -2.89
N ARG A 78 -2.71 8.37 -1.92
CA ARG A 78 -1.37 8.45 -1.33
C ARG A 78 -0.77 7.08 -1.04
N VAL A 79 0.56 7.06 -0.88
CA VAL A 79 1.28 5.95 -0.25
C VAL A 79 1.76 6.40 1.12
N LEU A 80 1.41 5.63 2.14
CA LEU A 80 1.90 5.82 3.50
C LEU A 80 3.03 4.86 3.81
N ARG A 81 4.05 5.35 4.50
CA ARG A 81 5.02 4.55 5.24
C ARG A 81 4.56 4.46 6.70
N TRP A 82 4.45 3.25 7.24
CA TRP A 82 4.02 3.03 8.62
C TRP A 82 5.03 2.15 9.36
N SER A 83 5.66 2.67 10.41
CA SER A 83 6.73 1.94 11.12
C SER A 83 6.18 0.73 11.87
N LEU A 84 6.89 -0.41 11.78
CA LEU A 84 6.59 -1.62 12.54
C LEU A 84 6.93 -1.50 14.03
N ARG A 85 7.65 -0.44 14.43
CA ARG A 85 8.09 -0.19 15.82
C ARG A 85 7.01 0.45 16.69
N GLY A 86 5.77 -0.02 16.54
CA GLY A 86 4.63 0.45 17.35
C GLY A 86 4.15 1.86 17.00
N ALA A 87 4.28 2.29 15.74
CA ALA A 87 3.75 3.57 15.33
C ALA A 87 2.22 3.59 15.34
N THR A 88 1.65 4.69 15.80
CA THR A 88 0.20 4.96 15.81
C THR A 88 -0.26 5.77 14.60
N SER A 89 0.68 6.21 13.75
CA SER A 89 0.40 6.96 12.53
C SER A 89 1.47 6.69 11.48
N GLY A 90 1.11 6.88 10.21
CA GLY A 90 1.99 6.79 9.06
C GLY A 90 2.49 8.15 8.57
N GLU A 91 3.43 8.11 7.64
CA GLU A 91 4.00 9.25 6.95
C GLU A 91 3.67 9.15 5.45
N THR A 92 3.12 10.21 4.87
CA THR A 92 2.87 10.27 3.43
C THR A 92 4.19 10.39 2.70
N ILE A 93 4.53 9.39 1.88
CA ILE A 93 5.77 9.38 1.08
C ILE A 93 5.52 9.62 -0.41
N ILE A 94 4.29 9.37 -0.89
CA ILE A 94 3.86 9.67 -2.27
C ILE A 94 2.46 10.28 -2.18
N ASN A 95 2.24 11.42 -2.85
CA ASN A 95 0.97 12.13 -2.89
C ASN A 95 0.59 12.52 -4.34
N GLU A 96 0.81 11.61 -5.28
CA GLU A 96 0.69 11.84 -6.72
C GLU A 96 -0.13 10.73 -7.39
N GLY A 97 -1.46 10.88 -7.44
CA GLY A 97 -2.36 9.98 -8.17
C GLY A 97 -2.92 8.81 -7.35
N VAL A 98 -3.80 8.01 -7.98
CA VAL A 98 -4.47 6.86 -7.32
C VAL A 98 -3.49 5.69 -7.23
N ALA A 99 -2.66 5.68 -6.18
CA ALA A 99 -1.84 4.53 -5.80
C ALA A 99 -2.75 3.34 -5.48
N THR A 100 -2.73 2.29 -6.31
CA THR A 100 -3.63 1.13 -6.12
C THR A 100 -2.87 -0.12 -5.66
N PHE A 101 -1.78 -0.45 -6.34
CA PHE A 101 -0.92 -1.60 -6.04
C PHE A 101 0.53 -1.16 -5.95
N LEU A 102 1.26 -1.82 -5.05
CA LEU A 102 2.66 -1.55 -4.72
C LEU A 102 3.49 -2.82 -4.94
N THR A 103 4.71 -2.65 -5.44
CA THR A 103 5.74 -3.68 -5.31
C THR A 103 7.09 -3.02 -5.13
N MET A 104 8.04 -3.75 -4.55
CA MET A 104 9.38 -3.25 -4.30
C MET A 104 10.40 -4.30 -4.75
N ASP A 105 11.43 -3.87 -5.46
CA ASP A 105 12.53 -4.77 -5.84
C ASP A 105 13.58 -4.91 -4.72
N GLU A 106 14.56 -5.78 -4.95
CA GLU A 106 15.65 -6.05 -4.01
C GLU A 106 16.56 -4.84 -3.75
N GLN A 107 16.57 -3.85 -4.65
CA GLN A 107 17.33 -2.61 -4.48
C GLN A 107 16.52 -1.53 -3.73
N GLY A 108 15.25 -1.80 -3.43
CA GLY A 108 14.36 -0.89 -2.72
C GLY A 108 13.69 0.15 -3.60
N PHE A 109 13.62 -0.06 -4.92
CA PHE A 109 12.79 0.78 -5.78
C PHE A 109 11.32 0.42 -5.57
N LEU A 110 10.50 1.42 -5.25
CA LEU A 110 9.07 1.26 -5.11
C LEU A 110 8.39 1.49 -6.45
N PHE A 111 7.60 0.52 -6.90
CA PHE A 111 6.76 0.62 -8.08
C PHE A 111 5.32 0.76 -7.64
N VAL A 112 4.64 1.79 -8.17
CA VAL A 112 3.24 2.09 -7.84
C VAL A 112 2.44 2.19 -9.13
N THR A 113 1.31 1.49 -9.15
CA THR A 113 0.31 1.69 -10.20
C THR A 113 -0.45 2.99 -9.95
N ASN A 114 -0.38 3.91 -10.91
CA ASN A 114 -1.21 5.12 -10.93
C ASN A 114 -2.40 4.86 -11.85
N ARG A 115 -3.54 4.52 -11.25
CA ARG A 115 -4.75 4.14 -12.00
C ARG A 115 -5.28 5.28 -12.88
N LEU A 116 -5.17 6.54 -12.45
CA LEU A 116 -5.67 7.68 -13.25
C LEU A 116 -4.73 8.04 -14.40
N GLY A 117 -3.43 7.85 -14.20
CA GLY A 117 -2.42 8.11 -15.23
C GLY A 117 -2.29 6.98 -16.25
N HIS A 118 -2.93 5.82 -16.00
CA HIS A 118 -2.75 4.61 -16.81
C HIS A 118 -1.26 4.28 -16.98
N GLU A 119 -0.55 4.31 -15.86
CA GLU A 119 0.91 4.21 -15.82
C GLU A 119 1.38 3.47 -14.56
N VAL A 120 2.56 2.89 -14.66
CA VAL A 120 3.35 2.43 -13.52
C VAL A 120 4.50 3.40 -13.36
N LYS A 121 4.63 3.96 -12.17
CA LYS A 121 5.74 4.82 -11.81
C LYS A 121 6.66 4.09 -10.84
N ARG A 122 7.94 4.44 -10.87
CA ARG A 122 9.00 3.97 -10.01
C ARG A 122 9.54 5.14 -9.18
N TRP A 123 9.79 4.90 -7.90
CA TRP A 123 10.43 5.83 -6.98
C TRP A 123 11.68 5.21 -6.35
N LEU A 124 12.76 5.96 -6.39
CA LEU A 124 13.87 5.84 -5.44
C LEU A 124 13.47 6.41 -4.07
N PRO A 125 14.11 5.96 -2.98
CA PRO A 125 13.99 6.61 -1.68
C PRO A 125 14.32 8.11 -1.79
N GLY A 126 13.32 8.98 -1.55
CA GLY A 126 13.45 10.43 -1.60
C GLY A 126 13.26 11.08 -2.99
N GLU A 127 12.99 10.30 -4.04
CA GLU A 127 12.67 10.84 -5.36
C GLU A 127 11.26 11.47 -5.37
N THR A 128 11.15 12.69 -5.88
CA THR A 128 9.87 13.36 -6.17
C THR A 128 10.09 14.33 -7.35
N PRO A 129 9.32 14.23 -8.47
CA PRO A 129 8.29 13.23 -8.77
C PRO A 129 8.89 11.87 -9.18
N GLY A 130 8.08 10.82 -9.15
CA GLY A 130 8.49 9.48 -9.61
C GLY A 130 8.60 9.37 -11.13
N THR A 131 9.38 8.39 -11.61
CA THR A 131 9.64 8.14 -13.02
C THR A 131 8.62 7.16 -13.61
N VAL A 132 7.97 7.47 -14.74
CA VAL A 132 7.12 6.52 -15.48
C VAL A 132 7.96 5.43 -16.12
N VAL A 133 7.64 4.17 -15.84
CA VAL A 133 8.37 2.99 -16.36
C VAL A 133 7.52 2.06 -17.22
N ALA A 134 6.19 2.18 -17.18
CA ALA A 134 5.27 1.51 -18.09
C ALA A 134 3.98 2.32 -18.26
N GLY A 135 3.35 2.25 -19.45
CA GLY A 135 2.14 3.03 -19.75
C GLY A 135 2.43 4.51 -20.02
N GLY A 136 1.53 5.41 -19.61
CA GLY A 136 1.70 6.86 -19.75
C GLY A 136 1.48 7.42 -21.17
N ASN A 137 1.16 6.58 -22.15
CA ASN A 137 0.87 6.98 -23.54
C ASN A 137 -0.64 7.10 -23.82
N GLY A 138 -1.40 7.49 -22.79
CA GLY A 138 -2.87 7.55 -22.81
C GLY A 138 -3.55 6.18 -22.72
N ILE A 139 -4.87 6.24 -22.62
CA ILE A 139 -5.77 5.07 -22.55
C ILE A 139 -5.83 4.39 -23.92
N GLY A 140 -5.65 3.07 -23.96
CA GLY A 140 -5.91 2.28 -25.16
C GLY A 140 -5.31 0.88 -25.11
N SER A 141 -5.54 0.11 -26.16
CA SER A 141 -5.15 -1.32 -26.26
C SER A 141 -3.79 -1.55 -26.93
N ARG A 142 -3.01 -0.49 -27.19
CA ARG A 142 -1.65 -0.62 -27.75
C ARG A 142 -0.70 -1.14 -26.68
N LEU A 143 0.37 -1.84 -27.08
CA LEU A 143 1.35 -2.45 -26.16
C LEU A 143 2.07 -1.44 -25.24
N ASN A 144 2.04 -0.14 -25.57
CA ASN A 144 2.61 0.92 -24.75
C ASN A 144 1.56 1.76 -23.99
N GLN A 145 0.30 1.31 -23.98
CA GLN A 145 -0.83 1.92 -23.27
C GLN A 145 -1.34 0.98 -22.19
N LEU A 146 -1.90 1.54 -21.11
CA LEU A 146 -2.61 0.79 -20.07
C LEU A 146 -4.07 1.28 -20.03
N ASN A 147 -5.02 0.43 -19.62
CA ASN A 147 -6.45 0.76 -19.50
C ASN A 147 -6.90 0.63 -18.04
#